data_AF-A0A5D0XL76-F1
#
_entry.id   AF-A0A5D0XL76-F1
#
_cell.length_a   1.000
_cell.length_b   1.000
_cell.length_c   1.000
_cell.angle_alpha   90.00
_cell.angle_beta   90.00
_cell.angle_gamma   90.00
#
_symmetry.space_group_name_H-M   'P 1'
#
loop_
_entity.id
_entity.type
_entity.pdbx_description
1 polymer ?
#
loop_
_entity_poly.entity_id
_entity_poly.type
_entity_poly.pdbx_seq_one_letter_code
_entity_poly.pdbx_strand_id
1 'polypeptide(L)'
;MQILQATSEVSIRADLLINGTSRKGDDLIGAAVLRMTQSGETTESAISRRREMGLYVATLAKAHVEQNLSSNLLAANALCMSIDVQHGEVFTAPTSITRRMNDLTNACRFIVALWPTA
;
A
#
# COMPACT_ATOMS: atom_id res chain seq x y z
N MET A 1 -3.68 6.78 10.67
CA MET A 1 -3.36 8.14 10.19
C MET A 1 -3.75 8.25 8.73
N GLN A 2 -4.46 9.34 8.43
CA GLN A 2 -5.49 9.54 7.40
C GLN A 2 -4.99 9.56 5.95
N ILE A 3 -5.59 8.77 5.05
CA ILE A 3 -5.21 8.71 3.63
C ILE A 3 -6.30 9.25 2.68
N LEU A 4 -7.56 9.40 3.11
CA LEU A 4 -8.67 9.81 2.21
C LEU A 4 -9.72 10.72 2.89
N GLN A 5 -10.13 11.80 2.17
CA GLN A 5 -11.28 12.65 2.50
C GLN A 5 -12.48 12.28 1.61
N ALA A 6 -13.22 11.27 2.03
CA ALA A 6 -14.58 11.00 1.54
C ALA A 6 -15.36 10.35 2.69
N THR A 7 -15.70 11.11 3.73
CA THR A 7 -16.45 10.67 4.95
C THR A 7 -15.88 9.47 5.74
N SER A 8 -14.95 8.70 5.18
CA SER A 8 -14.23 7.60 5.80
C SER A 8 -12.73 7.85 5.71
N GLU A 9 -12.07 7.71 6.84
CA GLU A 9 -10.62 7.71 6.94
C GLU A 9 -10.09 6.29 6.63
N VAL A 10 -9.09 6.20 5.74
CA VAL A 10 -8.25 5.01 5.63
C VAL A 10 -6.97 5.24 6.42
N SER A 11 -6.69 4.34 7.36
CA SER A 11 -5.44 4.30 8.10
C SER A 11 -4.68 3.02 7.75
N ILE A 12 -3.39 3.15 7.51
CA ILE A 12 -2.46 2.02 7.40
C ILE A 12 -1.42 2.09 8.51
N ARG A 13 -0.98 0.92 8.97
CA ARG A 13 0.18 0.78 9.86
C ARG A 13 1.26 0.05 9.09
N ALA A 14 2.39 0.71 8.89
CA ALA A 14 3.59 0.04 8.40
C ALA A 14 4.17 -0.83 9.52
N ASP A 15 4.62 -2.03 9.18
CA ASP A 15 5.32 -2.91 10.11
C ASP A 15 6.81 -2.54 10.18
N LEU A 16 7.35 -2.01 9.08
CA LEU A 16 8.75 -1.62 8.96
C LEU A 16 8.87 -0.27 8.25
N LEU A 17 9.79 0.56 8.73
CA LEU A 17 10.33 1.71 7.99
C LEU A 17 11.64 1.30 7.33
N ILE A 18 11.84 1.74 6.10
CA ILE A 18 12.98 1.32 5.27
C ILE A 18 13.67 2.55 4.74
N ASN A 19 14.95 2.70 5.06
CA ASN A 19 15.79 3.77 4.56
C ASN A 19 16.74 3.22 3.50
N GLY A 20 17.12 4.08 2.57
CA GLY A 20 18.13 3.78 1.57
C GLY A 20 18.78 5.04 1.04
N THR A 21 19.67 4.87 0.07
CA THR A 21 20.33 6.00 -0.59
C THR A 21 20.27 5.78 -2.10
N SER A 22 19.91 6.82 -2.83
CA SER A 22 19.89 6.80 -4.30
C SER A 22 21.31 6.71 -4.84
N ARG A 23 21.48 6.32 -6.11
CA ARG A 23 22.81 6.34 -6.77
C ARG A 23 23.43 7.74 -6.83
N LYS A 24 22.62 8.79 -6.69
CA LYS A 24 23.05 10.19 -6.69
C LYS A 24 23.29 10.74 -5.27
N GLY A 25 23.10 9.92 -4.23
CA GLY A 25 23.30 10.31 -2.85
C GLY A 25 22.05 10.84 -2.13
N ASP A 26 20.88 10.85 -2.78
CA ASP A 26 19.65 11.30 -2.13
C ASP A 26 19.20 10.27 -1.08
N ASP A 27 18.85 10.73 0.11
CA ASP A 27 18.28 9.86 1.14
C ASP A 27 16.85 9.45 0.76
N LEU A 28 16.61 8.14 0.76
CA LEU A 28 15.35 7.52 0.37
C LEU A 28 14.64 6.95 1.59
N ILE A 29 13.31 6.99 1.55
CA ILE A 29 12.45 6.35 2.54
C ILE A 29 11.38 5.50 1.88
N GLY A 30 10.98 4.45 2.57
CA GLY A 30 9.80 3.66 2.27
C GLY A 30 9.27 2.97 3.52
N ALA A 31 8.25 2.15 3.32
CA ALA A 31 7.60 1.41 4.37
C ALA A 31 7.16 0.04 3.83
N ALA A 32 7.26 -0.99 4.67
CA ALA A 32 6.75 -2.32 4.34
C ALA A 32 5.60 -2.73 5.25
N VAL A 33 4.64 -3.45 4.66
CA VAL A 33 3.53 -4.10 5.36
C VAL A 33 3.64 -5.60 5.15
N LEU A 34 3.70 -6.34 6.25
CA LEU A 34 3.70 -7.78 6.30
C LEU A 34 2.25 -8.28 6.24
N ARG A 35 1.93 -9.07 5.22
CA ARG A 35 0.61 -9.67 5.03
C ARG A 35 0.69 -11.17 5.28
N MET A 36 -0.26 -11.66 6.06
CA MET A 36 -0.49 -13.08 6.31
C MET A 36 -1.69 -13.54 5.48
N THR A 37 -1.48 -13.86 4.20
CA THR A 37 -2.58 -14.25 3.29
C THR A 37 -3.00 -15.69 3.55
N GLN A 38 -4.09 -15.89 4.29
CA GLN A 38 -4.56 -17.23 4.73
C GLN A 38 -4.93 -18.23 3.61
N SER A 39 -5.08 -17.79 2.36
CA SER A 39 -5.49 -18.66 1.25
C SER A 39 -4.28 -19.37 0.63
N GLY A 40 -4.23 -20.69 0.77
CA GLY A 40 -3.32 -21.58 0.05
C GLY A 40 -3.79 -21.96 -1.35
N GLU A 41 -4.82 -21.29 -1.89
CA GLU A 41 -5.28 -21.54 -3.25
C GLU A 41 -4.21 -21.10 -4.27
N THR A 42 -3.96 -21.97 -5.25
CA THR A 42 -2.91 -21.80 -6.28
C THR A 42 -3.50 -21.64 -7.68
N THR A 43 -4.81 -21.38 -7.79
CA THR A 43 -5.43 -21.08 -9.08
C THR A 43 -4.90 -19.75 -9.62
N GLU A 44 -4.84 -19.61 -10.95
CA GLU A 44 -4.41 -18.36 -11.59
C GLU A 44 -5.23 -17.14 -11.12
N SER A 45 -6.52 -17.34 -10.88
CA SER A 45 -7.39 -16.28 -10.35
C SER A 45 -7.04 -15.89 -8.92
N ALA A 46 -6.68 -16.85 -8.05
CA ALA A 46 -6.23 -16.59 -6.69
C ALA A 46 -4.87 -15.87 -6.66
N ILE A 47 -3.93 -16.31 -7.49
CA ILE A 47 -2.60 -15.69 -7.64
C ILE A 47 -2.75 -14.25 -8.13
N SER A 48 -3.53 -14.03 -9.19
CA SER A 48 -3.81 -12.71 -9.74
C SER A 48 -4.44 -11.78 -8.71
N ARG A 49 -5.45 -12.26 -7.96
CA ARG A 49 -6.10 -11.49 -6.88
C ARG A 49 -5.11 -11.13 -5.78
N ARG A 50 -4.25 -12.06 -5.36
CA ARG A 50 -3.24 -11.83 -4.32
C ARG A 50 -2.23 -10.78 -4.75
N ARG A 51 -1.76 -10.86 -6.00
CA ARG A 51 -0.86 -9.88 -6.60
C ARG A 51 -1.50 -8.48 -6.61
N GLU A 52 -2.73 -8.37 -7.07
CA GLU A 52 -3.44 -7.08 -7.08
C GLU A 52 -3.58 -6.52 -5.66
N MET A 53 -3.94 -7.36 -4.68
CA MET A 53 -4.00 -6.93 -3.28
C MET A 53 -2.65 -6.46 -2.73
N GLY A 54 -1.56 -7.15 -3.06
CA GLY A 54 -0.21 -6.72 -2.72
C GLY A 54 0.12 -5.33 -3.28
N LEU A 55 -0.25 -5.08 -4.54
CA LEU A 55 -0.02 -3.78 -5.19
C LEU A 55 -0.87 -2.65 -4.58
N TYR A 56 -2.10 -2.92 -4.13
CA TYR A 56 -2.91 -1.95 -3.39
C TYR A 56 -2.26 -1.57 -2.06
N VAL A 57 -1.80 -2.55 -1.30
CA VAL A 57 -1.17 -2.30 0.01
C VAL A 57 0.16 -1.56 -0.16
N ALA A 58 0.99 -1.94 -1.14
CA ALA A 58 2.22 -1.22 -1.44
C ALA A 58 1.95 0.24 -1.88
N THR A 59 0.86 0.47 -2.62
CA THR A 59 0.40 1.82 -2.99
C THR A 59 0.02 2.64 -1.76
N LEU A 60 -0.74 2.06 -0.82
CA LEU A 60 -1.10 2.73 0.44
C LEU A 60 0.12 3.01 1.31
N ALA A 61 1.09 2.08 1.36
CA ALA A 61 2.34 2.30 2.09
C ALA A 61 3.12 3.49 1.51
N LYS A 62 3.20 3.59 0.19
CA LYS A 62 3.81 4.75 -0.48
C LYS A 62 3.07 6.05 -0.17
N ALA A 63 1.74 6.07 -0.34
CA ALA A 63 0.94 7.25 -0.05
C ALA A 63 1.11 7.69 1.42
N HIS A 64 1.17 6.74 2.35
CA HIS A 64 1.42 7.02 3.76
C HIS A 64 2.79 7.68 3.96
N VAL A 65 3.85 7.14 3.37
CA VAL A 65 5.20 7.72 3.46
C VAL A 65 5.23 9.13 2.86
N GLU A 66 4.68 9.31 1.65
CA GLU A 66 4.63 10.60 0.96
C GLU A 66 3.89 11.67 1.77
N GLN A 67 2.78 11.32 2.40
CA GLN A 67 1.95 12.27 3.15
C GLN A 67 2.48 12.58 4.54
N ASN A 68 3.20 11.65 5.17
CA ASN A 68 3.44 11.71 6.62
C ASN A 68 4.92 11.65 7.04
N LEU A 69 5.79 11.09 6.21
CA LEU A 69 7.18 10.76 6.59
C LEU A 69 8.24 11.40 5.68
N SER A 70 7.82 11.92 4.52
CA SER A 70 8.69 12.37 3.42
C SER A 70 9.47 13.67 3.66
N SER A 71 9.39 14.29 4.84
CA SER A 71 9.95 15.61 5.17
C SER A 71 11.20 16.01 4.36
N ASN A 72 12.33 15.36 4.60
CA ASN A 72 13.60 15.57 3.87
C ASN A 72 14.04 14.32 3.08
N LEU A 73 13.17 13.32 2.96
CA LEU A 73 13.50 12.01 2.41
C LEU A 73 12.63 11.72 1.18
N LEU A 74 13.24 11.23 0.11
CA LEU A 74 12.49 10.90 -1.10
C LEU A 74 11.78 9.55 -0.94
N ALA A 75 10.46 9.57 -1.00
CA ALA A 75 9.67 8.34 -1.01
C ALA A 75 9.98 7.50 -2.26
N ALA A 76 10.57 6.33 -2.06
CA ALA A 76 11.01 5.47 -3.16
C ALA A 76 10.06 4.28 -3.34
N ASN A 77 9.56 4.10 -4.56
CA ASN A 77 8.68 2.99 -4.93
C ASN A 77 9.22 1.62 -4.53
N ALA A 78 10.51 1.39 -4.80
CA ALA A 78 11.18 0.13 -4.50
C ALA A 78 11.28 -0.16 -3.00
N LEU A 79 11.17 0.87 -2.14
CA LEU A 79 11.20 0.73 -0.68
C LEU A 79 9.80 0.67 -0.06
N CYS A 80 8.75 0.95 -0.83
CA CYS A 80 7.37 0.88 -0.38
C CYS A 80 6.77 -0.48 -0.79
N MET A 81 6.56 -1.36 0.18
CA MET A 81 6.34 -2.78 -0.08
C MET A 81 5.13 -3.35 0.64
N SER A 82 4.56 -4.38 0.00
CA SER A 82 3.70 -5.35 0.64
C SER A 82 4.33 -6.73 0.51
N ILE A 83 4.57 -7.39 1.64
CA ILE A 83 5.28 -8.66 1.72
C ILE A 83 4.28 -9.74 2.11
N ASP A 84 4.01 -10.69 1.22
CA ASP A 84 3.22 -11.88 1.52
C ASP A 84 4.12 -12.92 2.17
N VAL A 85 4.09 -12.97 3.50
CA VAL A 85 5.01 -13.80 4.28
C VAL A 85 4.77 -15.29 4.01
N GLN A 86 3.51 -15.69 3.80
CA GLN A 86 3.16 -17.09 3.62
C GLN A 86 3.62 -17.65 2.27
N HIS A 87 3.68 -16.80 1.25
CA HIS A 87 4.03 -17.20 -0.12
C HIS A 87 5.41 -16.71 -0.57
N GLY A 88 6.11 -15.95 0.28
CA GLY A 88 7.44 -15.42 -0.02
C GLY A 88 7.43 -14.35 -1.13
N GLU A 89 6.29 -13.69 -1.38
CA GLU A 89 6.15 -12.72 -2.46
C GLU A 89 6.33 -11.28 -1.95
N VAL A 90 7.00 -10.46 -2.76
CA VAL A 90 7.20 -9.03 -2.46
C VAL A 90 6.62 -8.20 -3.60
N PHE A 91 5.70 -7.29 -3.25
CA PHE A 91 5.07 -6.37 -4.18
C PHE A 91 5.51 -4.95 -3.82
N THR A 92 6.13 -4.24 -4.76
CA THR A 92 6.56 -2.86 -4.59
C THR A 92 5.51 -1.89 -5.14
N ALA A 93 5.53 -0.65 -4.64
CA ALA A 93 4.62 0.37 -5.10
C ALA A 93 4.85 0.65 -6.61
N PRO A 94 3.80 0.64 -7.44
CA PRO A 94 3.95 0.86 -8.88
C PRO A 94 4.27 2.32 -9.19
N THR A 95 4.85 2.59 -10.37
CA THR A 95 5.15 3.95 -10.84
C THR A 95 3.88 4.80 -10.97
N SER A 96 2.81 4.20 -11.51
CA SER A 96 1.49 4.83 -11.59
C SER A 96 0.56 4.26 -10.53
N ILE A 97 0.14 5.12 -9.60
CA ILE A 97 -0.76 4.78 -8.49
C ILE A 97 -2.19 5.30 -8.70
N THR A 98 -2.42 6.17 -9.68
CA THR A 98 -3.69 6.91 -9.87
C THR A 98 -4.90 5.98 -9.91
N ARG A 99 -4.83 4.92 -10.71
CA ARG A 99 -5.93 3.95 -10.81
C ARG A 99 -6.23 3.31 -9.45
N ARG A 100 -5.20 2.83 -8.74
CA ARG A 100 -5.37 2.15 -7.45
C ARG A 100 -5.90 3.10 -6.38
N MET A 101 -5.45 4.34 -6.37
CA MET A 101 -5.99 5.38 -5.47
C MET A 101 -7.47 5.69 -5.78
N ASN A 102 -7.85 5.74 -7.06
CA ASN A 102 -9.25 5.92 -7.45
C ASN A 102 -10.11 4.72 -7.02
N ASP A 103 -9.61 3.50 -7.23
CA ASP A 103 -10.30 2.26 -6.85
C ASP A 103 -10.51 2.20 -5.32
N LEU A 104 -9.49 2.55 -4.53
CA LEU A 104 -9.58 2.68 -3.07
C LEU A 104 -10.59 3.75 -2.63
N THR A 105 -10.57 4.91 -3.28
CA THR A 105 -11.50 6.01 -2.99
C THR A 105 -12.94 5.61 -3.27
N ASN A 106 -13.18 4.93 -4.39
CA ASN A 106 -14.50 4.44 -4.75
C ASN A 106 -14.97 3.35 -3.79
N ALA A 107 -14.08 2.42 -3.40
CA ALA A 107 -14.41 1.41 -2.39
C ALA A 107 -14.83 2.06 -1.05
N CYS A 108 -14.12 3.09 -0.60
CA CYS A 108 -14.47 3.86 0.58
C CYS A 108 -15.87 4.50 0.46
N ARG A 109 -16.17 5.13 -0.69
CA ARG A 109 -17.51 5.69 -0.95
C ARG A 109 -18.60 4.64 -0.91
N PHE A 110 -18.36 3.46 -1.49
CA PHE A 110 -19.31 2.35 -1.43
C PHE A 110 -19.52 1.85 0.00
N ILE A 111 -18.44 1.67 0.77
CA ILE A 111 -18.51 1.25 2.17
C ILE A 111 -19.34 2.24 2.97
N VAL A 112 -19.10 3.55 2.84
CA VAL A 112 -19.88 4.57 3.54
C VAL A 112 -21.35 4.54 3.13
N ALA A 113 -21.65 4.41 1.82
CA ALA A 113 -23.02 4.38 1.33
C ALA A 113 -23.80 3.14 1.80
N LEU A 114 -23.10 2.01 2.02
CA LEU A 114 -23.69 0.74 2.45
C LEU A 114 -23.70 0.58 3.97
N TRP A 115 -22.89 1.34 4.70
CA TRP A 115 -22.93 1.33 6.15
C TRP A 115 -24.29 1.90 6.57
N PRO A 116 -25.16 1.13 7.24
CA PRO A 116 -26.36 1.70 7.84
C PRO A 116 -25.90 2.85 8.72
N THR A 117 -26.52 4.02 8.57
CA THR A 117 -26.23 5.18 9.44
C THR A 117 -26.12 4.69 10.87
N ALA A 118 -24.91 4.77 11.44
CA ALA A 118 -24.66 4.43 12.83
C ALA A 118 -25.58 5.24 13.75
#